data_AF-A0A961XL21-F1
#
_entry.id   AF-A0A961XL21-F1
#
_cell.length_a   1.000
_cell.length_b   1.000
_cell.length_c   1.000
_cell.angle_alpha   90.00
_cell.angle_beta   90.00
_cell.angle_gamma   90.00
#
_symmetry.space_group_name_H-M   'P 1'
#
loop_
_entity.id
_entity.type
_entity.pdbx_description
1 polymer ?
#
loop_
_entity_poly.entity_id
_entity_poly.type
_entity_poly.pdbx_seq_one_letter_code
_entity_poly.pdbx_strand_id
1 'polypeptide(L)'
;MRHVVVMTATGSIGLLAIFIVDALNLFYIAMLGIEELAAAIGFASTLMFFTVSTALGLTVATSALVSRALGSGNRDGAARLGGASMIFIGIAMVAITILVWPFLE
;
A
#
# COMPACT_ATOMS: atom_id res chain seq x y z
N MET A 1 -12.21 -23.17 11.79
CA MET A 1 -12.88 -22.10 11.01
C MET A 1 -12.85 -20.73 11.69
N ARG A 2 -13.22 -20.60 12.98
CA ARG A 2 -13.27 -19.29 13.69
C ARG A 2 -12.00 -18.44 13.55
N HIS A 3 -10.81 -19.05 13.64
CA HIS A 3 -9.53 -18.34 13.50
C HIS A 3 -9.34 -17.70 12.12
N VAL A 4 -9.66 -18.43 11.04
CA VAL A 4 -9.56 -17.93 9.66
C VAL A 4 -10.56 -16.80 9.44
N VAL A 5 -11.80 -16.97 9.91
CA VAL A 5 -12.84 -15.94 9.79
C VAL A 5 -12.41 -14.64 10.49
N VAL A 6 -11.83 -14.71 11.69
CA VAL A 6 -11.36 -13.51 12.41
C VAL A 6 -10.17 -12.84 11.72
N MET A 7 -9.19 -13.62 11.25
CA MET A 7 -8.03 -13.06 10.50
C MET A 7 -8.45 -12.42 9.18
N THR A 8 -9.33 -13.06 8.41
CA THR A 8 -9.79 -12.49 7.14
C THR A 8 -10.72 -11.29 7.37
N ALA A 9 -11.64 -11.36 8.34
CA ALA A 9 -12.55 -10.26 8.63
C ALA A 9 -11.81 -8.99 9.06
N THR A 10 -10.79 -9.11 9.91
CA THR A 10 -9.96 -7.96 10.32
C THR A 10 -9.22 -7.34 9.13
N GLY A 11 -8.67 -8.14 8.23
CA GLY A 11 -8.10 -7.65 6.97
C GLY A 11 -9.12 -6.96 6.06
N SER A 12 -10.31 -7.55 5.88
CA SER A 12 -11.38 -6.99 5.05
C SER A 12 -11.91 -5.66 5.59
N ILE A 13 -12.01 -5.51 6.92
CA ILE A 13 -12.41 -4.24 7.54
C ILE A 13 -11.41 -3.13 7.21
N GLY A 14 -10.10 -3.44 7.29
CA GLY A 14 -9.06 -2.48 6.91
C GLY A 14 -9.15 -2.05 5.45
N LEU A 15 -9.35 -3.01 4.53
CA LEU A 15 -9.51 -2.72 3.11
C LEU A 15 -10.76 -1.88 2.82
N LEU A 16 -11.90 -2.20 3.44
CA LEU A 16 -13.13 -1.42 3.33
C LEU A 16 -12.95 0.01 3.83
N ALA A 17 -12.21 0.21 4.92
CA ALA A 17 -11.94 1.54 5.45
C ALA A 17 -11.17 2.41 4.45
N ILE A 18 -10.15 1.85 3.77
CA ILE A 18 -9.39 2.56 2.73
C ILE A 18 -10.32 2.98 1.58
N PHE A 19 -11.14 2.06 1.06
CA PHE A 19 -12.09 2.37 -0.01
C PHE A 19 -13.12 3.44 0.38
N ILE A 20 -13.62 3.43 1.62
CA ILE A 20 -14.54 4.46 2.11
C ILE A 20 -13.85 5.82 2.16
N VAL A 21 -12.60 5.88 2.65
CA VAL A 21 -11.82 7.13 2.69
C VAL A 21 -11.59 7.66 1.28
N ASP A 22 -11.25 6.80 0.31
CA ASP A 22 -11.06 7.20 -1.08
C ASP A 22 -12.38 7.71 -1.73
N ALA A 23 -13.50 7.03 -1.48
CA ALA A 23 -14.80 7.47 -1.97
C ALA A 23 -15.22 8.82 -1.38
N LEU A 24 -14.99 9.03 -0.08
CA LEU A 24 -15.22 10.30 0.57
C LEU A 24 -14.32 11.39 0.02
N ASN A 25 -13.05 11.09 -0.26
CA ASN A 25 -12.11 12.03 -0.86
C ASN A 25 -12.64 12.56 -2.21
N LEU A 26 -13.03 11.64 -3.10
CA LEU A 26 -13.62 12.01 -4.39
C LEU A 26 -14.95 12.77 -4.23
N PHE A 27 -15.80 12.34 -3.29
CA PHE A 27 -17.08 13.02 -3.01
C PHE A 27 -16.87 14.48 -2.56
N TYR A 28 -15.95 14.72 -1.62
CA TYR A 28 -15.65 16.07 -1.15
C TYR A 28 -15.05 16.94 -2.25
N ILE A 29 -14.19 16.38 -3.09
CA ILE A 29 -13.56 17.14 -4.16
C ILE A 29 -14.55 17.44 -5.29
N ALA A 30 -15.45 16.50 -5.61
CA ALA A 30 -16.55 16.75 -6.53
C ALA A 30 -17.49 17.87 -6.03
N MET A 31 -17.67 17.99 -4.70
CA MET A 31 -18.51 19.04 -4.10
C MET A 31 -17.90 20.45 -4.21
N LEU A 32 -16.61 20.59 -4.53
CA LEU A 32 -15.99 21.90 -4.80
C LEU A 32 -16.53 22.56 -6.08
N GLY A 33 -17.20 21.80 -6.96
CA GLY A 33 -17.82 22.31 -8.19
C GLY A 33 -16.81 22.70 -9.29
N ILE A 34 -15.53 22.39 -9.08
CA ILE A 34 -14.46 22.65 -10.05
C ILE A 34 -14.19 21.34 -10.79
N GLU A 35 -14.77 21.20 -11.98
CA GLU A 35 -14.66 19.98 -12.79
C GLU A 35 -13.20 19.61 -13.09
N GLU A 36 -12.30 20.61 -13.18
CA GLU A 36 -10.88 20.36 -13.41
C GLU A 36 -10.21 19.58 -12.26
N LEU A 37 -10.60 19.80 -10.99
CA LEU A 37 -10.03 19.06 -9.86
C LEU A 37 -10.51 17.60 -9.83
N ALA A 38 -11.78 17.36 -10.16
CA ALA A 38 -12.31 16.00 -10.23
C ALA A 38 -11.63 15.19 -11.35
N ALA A 39 -11.41 15.81 -12.52
CA ALA A 39 -10.66 15.21 -13.61
C ALA A 39 -9.19 14.98 -13.23
N ALA A 40 -8.55 15.95 -12.57
CA ALA A 40 -7.15 15.84 -12.13
C ALA A 40 -6.92 14.65 -11.17
N ILE A 41 -7.86 14.34 -10.29
CA ILE A 41 -7.78 13.15 -9.41
C ILE A 41 -7.77 11.85 -10.21
N GLY A 42 -8.55 11.76 -11.30
CA GLY A 42 -8.55 10.59 -12.17
C GLY A 42 -7.18 10.36 -12.81
N PHE A 43 -6.54 11.44 -13.27
CA PHE A 43 -5.18 11.37 -13.80
C PHE A 43 -4.15 11.04 -12.72
N ALA A 44 -4.20 11.71 -11.57
CA ALA A 44 -3.29 11.48 -10.45
C ALA A 44 -3.39 10.05 -9.89
N SER A 45 -4.60 9.50 -9.77
CA SER A 45 -4.83 8.14 -9.29
C SER A 45 -4.27 7.09 -10.24
N THR A 46 -4.34 7.32 -11.55
CA THR A 46 -3.73 6.44 -12.56
C THR A 46 -2.20 6.41 -12.42
N LEU A 47 -1.57 7.56 -12.17
CA LEU A 47 -0.12 7.63 -11.92
C LEU A 47 0.26 6.98 -10.58
N MET A 48 -0.50 7.29 -9.52
CA MET A 48 -0.30 6.69 -8.20
C MET A 48 -0.47 5.17 -8.20
N PHE A 49 -1.34 4.63 -9.06
CA PHE A 49 -1.58 3.20 -9.17
C PHE A 49 -0.29 2.41 -9.43
N PHE A 50 0.63 2.93 -10.26
CA PHE A 50 1.91 2.28 -10.54
C PHE A 50 2.78 2.18 -9.28
N THR A 51 2.92 3.29 -8.56
CA THR A 51 3.69 3.38 -7.31
C THR A 51 3.09 2.49 -6.22
N VAL A 52 1.77 2.56 -6.03
CA VAL A 52 1.04 1.75 -5.04
C VAL A 52 1.11 0.26 -5.37
N SER A 53 0.95 -0.13 -6.63
CA SER A 53 1.04 -1.53 -7.07
C SER A 53 2.42 -2.12 -6.76
N THR A 54 3.48 -1.37 -7.03
CA THR A 54 4.86 -1.78 -6.72
C THR A 54 5.06 -1.93 -5.21
N ALA A 55 4.56 -0.97 -4.41
CA ALA A 55 4.62 -1.02 -2.95
C ALA A 55 3.89 -2.25 -2.38
N LEU A 56 2.70 -2.56 -2.91
CA LEU A 56 1.93 -3.74 -2.52
C LEU A 56 2.68 -5.02 -2.84
N GLY A 57 3.30 -5.13 -4.02
CA GLY A 57 4.12 -6.28 -4.40
C GLY A 57 5.28 -6.55 -3.43
N LEU A 58 6.03 -5.51 -3.07
CA LEU A 58 7.11 -5.62 -2.09
C LEU A 58 6.62 -5.98 -0.68
N THR A 59 5.47 -5.45 -0.29
CA THR A 59 4.85 -5.72 1.01
C THR A 59 4.39 -7.19 1.11
N VAL A 60 3.78 -7.73 0.05
CA VAL A 60 3.36 -9.14 -0.01
C VAL A 60 4.57 -10.07 0.02
N ALA A 61 5.62 -9.77 -0.74
CA ALA A 61 6.85 -10.55 -0.73
C ALA A 61 7.50 -10.59 0.66
N THR A 62 7.56 -9.44 1.33
CA THR A 62 8.06 -9.33 2.71
C THR A 62 7.21 -10.11 3.68
N SER A 63 5.88 -9.96 3.62
CA SER A 63 4.94 -10.68 4.48
C SER A 63 5.11 -12.20 4.34
N ALA A 64 5.28 -12.71 3.11
CA ALA A 64 5.52 -14.13 2.87
C ALA A 64 6.85 -14.62 3.46
N LEU A 65 7.94 -13.87 3.29
CA LEU A 65 9.25 -14.23 3.84
C LEU A 65 9.26 -14.22 5.38
N VAL A 66 8.70 -13.17 5.99
CA VAL A 66 8.63 -13.02 7.44
C VAL A 66 7.68 -14.07 8.05
N SER A 67 6.52 -14.31 7.43
CA SER A 67 5.57 -15.34 7.89
C SER A 67 6.18 -16.74 7.84
N ARG A 68 6.98 -17.05 6.80
CA ARG A 68 7.69 -18.33 6.70
C ARG A 68 8.74 -18.50 7.81
N ALA A 69 9.52 -17.45 8.10
CA ALA A 69 10.53 -17.48 9.17
C ALA A 69 9.91 -17.58 10.57
N LEU A 70 8.79 -16.89 10.80
CA LEU A 70 8.00 -17.03 12.03
C LEU A 70 7.43 -18.46 12.16
N GLY A 71 6.91 -19.02 11.07
CA GLY A 71 6.37 -20.37 11.03
C GLY A 71 7.40 -21.47 11.32
N SER A 72 8.69 -21.23 11.04
CA SER A 72 9.78 -22.16 11.38
C SER A 72 10.35 -21.98 12.79
N GLY A 73 9.74 -21.13 13.63
CA GLY A 73 10.21 -20.85 14.99
C GLY A 73 11.42 -19.91 15.08
N ASN A 74 11.91 -19.38 13.95
CA ASN A 74 13.09 -18.50 13.91
C ASN A 74 12.69 -17.03 14.07
N ARG A 75 12.41 -16.63 15.32
CA ARG A 75 11.98 -15.26 15.65
C ARG A 75 13.04 -14.20 15.35
N ASP A 76 14.30 -14.48 15.64
CA ASP A 76 15.40 -13.54 15.39
C ASP A 76 15.61 -13.33 13.88
N GLY A 77 15.54 -14.43 13.10
CA GLY A 77 15.57 -14.36 11.64
C GLY A 77 14.38 -13.60 11.05
N ALA A 78 13.18 -13.79 11.60
CA ALA A 78 12.00 -13.04 11.18
C ALA A 78 12.12 -11.54 11.47
N ALA A 79 12.63 -11.16 12.65
CA ALA A 79 12.88 -9.76 12.98
C ALA A 79 13.93 -9.13 12.06
N ARG A 80 15.02 -9.86 11.77
CA ARG A 80 16.06 -9.40 10.86
C ARG A 80 15.57 -9.24 9.42
N LEU A 81 14.79 -10.19 8.92
CA LEU A 81 14.15 -10.11 7.61
C LEU A 81 13.15 -8.95 7.55
N GLY A 82 12.30 -8.79 8.56
CA GLY A 82 11.35 -7.68 8.63
C GLY A 82 12.05 -6.31 8.63
N GLY A 83 13.10 -6.15 9.44
CA GLY A 83 13.90 -4.92 9.49
C GLY A 83 14.62 -4.64 8.17
N ALA A 84 15.26 -5.64 7.58
CA ALA A 84 15.95 -5.50 6.29
C ALA A 84 14.96 -5.16 5.15
N SER A 85 13.81 -5.84 5.11
CA SER A 85 12.74 -5.53 4.16
C SER A 85 12.20 -4.12 4.31
N MET A 86 12.04 -3.62 5.53
CA MET A 86 11.55 -2.26 5.75
C MET A 86 12.51 -1.21 5.18
N ILE A 87 13.82 -1.39 5.39
CA ILE A 87 14.86 -0.53 4.79
C ILE A 87 14.85 -0.67 3.27
N PHE A 88 14.77 -1.90 2.75
CA PHE A 88 14.76 -2.15 1.30
C PHE A 88 13.55 -1.51 0.62
N ILE A 89 12.36 -1.68 1.19
CA ILE A 89 11.12 -1.05 0.70
C ILE A 89 11.28 0.48 0.75
N GLY A 90 11.80 1.02 1.84
CA GLY A 90 12.05 2.46 1.96
C GLY A 90 12.97 2.99 0.86
N ILE A 91 14.12 2.34 0.64
CA ILE A 91 15.07 2.71 -0.41
C ILE A 91 14.45 2.56 -1.81
N ALA A 92 13.78 1.44 -2.08
CA ALA A 92 13.11 1.20 -3.37
C ALA A 92 12.05 2.27 -3.64
N MET A 93 11.28 2.64 -2.63
CA MET A 93 10.23 3.65 -2.79
C MET A 93 10.79 5.06 -2.94
N VAL A 94 11.84 5.42 -2.19
CA VAL A 94 12.55 6.69 -2.41
C VAL A 94 13.14 6.76 -3.82
N ALA A 95 13.74 5.67 -4.30
CA ALA A 95 14.28 5.61 -5.66
C ALA A 95 13.18 5.77 -6.72
N ILE A 96 12.03 5.10 -6.55
CA ILE A 96 10.88 5.26 -7.45
C ILE A 96 10.36 6.69 -7.42
N THR A 97 10.24 7.31 -6.25
CA THR A 97 9.82 8.72 -6.14
C THR A 97 10.77 9.65 -6.87
N ILE A 98 12.08 9.50 -6.69
CA ILE A 98 13.10 10.31 -7.39
C ILE A 98 13.02 10.11 -8.90
N LEU A 99 12.76 8.89 -9.36
CA LEU A 99 12.63 8.58 -10.78
C LEU A 99 11.36 9.17 -11.39
N VAL A 100 10.24 9.15 -10.65
CA VAL A 100 8.93 9.64 -11.12
C VAL A 100 8.81 11.16 -11.03
N TRP A 101 9.45 11.79 -10.05
CA TRP A 101 9.45 13.24 -9.85
C TRP A 101 9.67 14.08 -11.12
N PRO A 102 10.71 13.85 -11.95
CA PRO A 102 10.95 14.65 -13.15
C PRO A 102 9.90 14.46 -14.25
N PHE A 103 9.03 13.45 -14.17
CA PHE A 103 7.90 13.26 -15.09
C PHE A 103 6.60 13.93 -14.61
N LEU A 104 6.61 14.48 -13.39
CA LEU A 104 5.47 15.21 -12.80
C LEU A 104 5.57 16.74 -12.98
N GLU A 105 6.72 17.25 -13.42
CA GLU A 105 6.94 18.63 -13.87
C GLU A 105 6.69 18.77 -15.37
#